data_AF-A0A8K1FBX3-F1
#
_entry.id   AF-A0A8K1FBX3-F1
#
_cell.length_a   1.000
_cell.length_b   1.000
_cell.length_c   1.000
_cell.angle_alpha   90.00
_cell.angle_beta   90.00
_cell.angle_gamma   90.00
#
_symmetry.space_group_name_H-M   'P 1'
#
loop_
_entity.id
_entity.type
_entity.pdbx_description
1 polymer ?
#
loop_
_entity_poly.entity_id
_entity_poly.type
_entity_poly.pdbx_seq_one_letter_code
_entity_poly.pdbx_strand_id
1 'polypeptide(L)'
;MEPDHSVERPVPRPRIFLQSSAFRISLLVLSPVLVVVLALWWLLGLVLTLSPLVVAASATIVTWALYLSIPGIPMGLVDWPIVFTLGYGLIAFAPIRSKLVHLGLWISLMVYALCRSQLRTADGETEKDIVDSLTTLGCIWPLWLVVCRLKLWLQADEEILEDVETKIYKQFITSEFTIDKVAGMGTVHVPYCGDSTRLPPRTLVLVHGYLAGNATWAANLQTLAKFFNVYAVEWKGIGRSDRPTFKPKTEEEMDDFYVESLEDWRRALQLERFVLCAHSMGAMYSTYYAEKYAQHIEHLLLVSPAGVTASEQSWDDLPVFIRIFARHYVTPMSFVRFAGPLGPSMVGFFLRKRAEWTADTNIIRSGAVNFDHMSAYFYHNYALKPSGDIALYTHLHPGARAQRRPLNEALAPARITVPLTIFYGGGDDWMPAEHGEAVIRSLEKTHYAMFRLVPHAGHQVFMDNPSDFNQMVIEAVHDHERAVASGATSAHLMNNTRPFQHYGS
;
A
#
# COMPACT_ATOMS: atom_id res chain seq x y z
N MET A 1 14.63 30.75 44.09
CA MET A 1 15.46 30.57 42.88
C MET A 1 16.33 29.36 43.13
N GLU A 2 15.85 28.20 42.70
CA GLU A 2 16.59 26.94 42.61
C GLU A 2 15.92 26.22 41.44
N PRO A 3 16.66 25.73 40.42
CA PRO A 3 16.05 25.09 39.27
C PRO A 3 15.68 23.66 39.64
N ASP A 4 14.41 23.32 39.44
CA ASP A 4 13.90 21.96 39.50
C ASP A 4 14.51 21.16 38.34
N HIS A 5 15.55 20.38 38.66
CA HIS A 5 16.10 19.38 37.77
C HIS A 5 15.11 18.22 37.67
N SER A 6 14.11 18.38 36.81
CA SER A 6 13.35 17.25 36.29
C SER A 6 14.32 16.32 35.57
N VAL A 7 14.65 15.21 36.23
CA VAL A 7 15.46 14.14 35.69
C VAL A 7 14.69 13.54 34.53
N GLU A 8 15.05 13.91 33.29
CA GLU A 8 14.70 13.14 32.10
C GLU A 8 15.10 11.69 32.36
N ARG A 9 14.11 10.79 32.51
CA ARG A 9 14.41 9.36 32.49
C ARG A 9 14.92 9.04 31.10
N PRO A 10 16.15 8.54 30.93
CA PRO A 10 16.61 8.14 29.62
C PRO A 10 15.69 7.02 29.12
N VAL A 11 15.08 7.24 27.96
CA VAL A 11 14.42 6.17 27.21
C VAL A 11 15.44 5.03 27.07
N PRO A 12 15.13 3.79 27.46
CA PRO A 12 16.08 2.70 27.37
C PRO A 12 16.47 2.51 25.91
N ARG A 13 17.66 2.97 25.53
CA ARG A 13 18.28 2.57 24.26
C ARG A 13 18.40 1.05 24.30
N PRO A 14 17.96 0.32 23.26
CA PRO A 14 18.06 -1.12 23.28
C PRO A 14 19.52 -1.49 23.51
N ARG A 15 19.81 -2.31 24.53
CA ARG A 15 20.99 -3.17 24.46
C ARG A 15 20.73 -4.05 23.25
N ILE A 16 21.33 -3.67 22.13
CA ILE A 16 21.16 -4.32 20.85
C ILE A 16 21.54 -5.79 21.06
N PHE A 17 20.55 -6.68 21.16
CA PHE A 17 20.76 -8.13 21.23
C PHE A 17 21.64 -8.60 20.04
N LEU A 18 21.58 -7.86 18.92
CA LEU A 18 22.41 -8.03 17.72
C LEU A 18 23.92 -7.78 17.94
N GLN A 19 24.35 -7.20 19.08
CA GLN A 19 25.76 -6.93 19.37
C GLN A 19 26.45 -8.03 20.17
N SER A 20 25.72 -9.02 20.71
CA SER A 20 26.37 -10.10 21.45
C SER A 20 27.19 -11.02 20.53
N SER A 21 28.39 -11.40 20.97
CA SER A 21 29.26 -12.31 20.24
C SER A 21 28.57 -13.64 19.95
N ALA A 22 27.75 -14.13 20.90
CA ALA A 22 26.94 -15.33 20.74
C ALA A 22 25.89 -15.20 19.63
N PHE A 23 25.21 -14.05 19.52
CA PHE A 23 24.27 -13.79 18.43
C PHE A 23 24.97 -13.72 17.07
N ARG A 24 26.14 -13.05 16.98
CA ARG A 24 26.92 -12.96 15.74
C ARG A 24 27.44 -14.32 15.27
N ILE A 25 27.95 -15.14 16.20
CA ILE A 25 28.40 -16.51 15.92
C ILE A 25 27.22 -17.39 15.50
N SER A 26 26.07 -17.27 16.18
CA SER A 26 24.85 -18.00 15.79
C SER A 26 24.38 -17.59 14.40
N LEU A 27 24.45 -16.30 14.05
CA LEU A 27 24.10 -15.82 12.71
C LEU A 27 25.05 -16.39 11.65
N LEU A 28 26.36 -16.42 11.92
CA LEU A 28 27.38 -16.99 11.03
C LEU A 28 27.16 -18.48 10.80
N VAL A 29 26.92 -19.26 11.86
CA VAL A 29 26.73 -20.72 11.80
C VAL A 29 25.37 -21.10 11.19
N LEU A 30 24.32 -20.36 11.50
CA LEU A 30 22.96 -20.64 11.00
C LEU A 30 22.69 -20.01 9.63
N SER A 31 23.50 -19.04 9.17
CA SER A 31 23.28 -18.35 7.91
C SER A 31 23.21 -19.27 6.68
N PRO A 32 24.06 -20.30 6.49
CA PRO A 32 24.00 -21.12 5.29
C PRO A 32 22.71 -21.95 5.26
N VAL A 33 22.33 -22.50 6.42
CA VAL A 33 21.08 -23.26 6.58
C VAL A 33 19.88 -22.36 6.34
N LEU A 34 19.88 -21.16 6.93
CA LEU A 34 18.82 -20.18 6.74
C LEU A 34 18.68 -19.77 5.28
N VAL A 35 19.79 -19.55 4.56
CA VAL A 35 19.78 -19.22 3.13
C VAL A 35 19.16 -20.35 2.31
N VAL A 36 19.51 -21.61 2.59
CA VAL A 36 18.90 -22.77 1.90
C VAL A 36 17.40 -22.86 2.20
N VAL A 37 17.00 -22.71 3.47
CA VAL A 37 15.58 -22.74 3.87
C VAL A 37 14.80 -21.61 3.18
N LEU A 38 15.34 -20.40 3.14
CA LEU A 38 14.72 -19.26 2.48
C LEU A 38 14.65 -19.45 0.96
N ALA A 39 15.67 -20.05 0.33
CA ALA A 39 15.66 -20.36 -1.09
C ALA A 39 14.62 -21.42 -1.45
N LEU A 40 14.48 -22.47 -0.61
CA LEU A 40 13.43 -23.48 -0.78
C LEU A 40 12.03 -22.89 -0.54
N TRP A 41 11.87 -22.03 0.46
CA TRP A 41 10.63 -21.31 0.72
C TRP A 41 10.25 -20.39 -0.45
N TRP A 42 11.24 -19.69 -1.00
CA TRP A 42 11.06 -18.86 -2.19
C TRP A 42 10.59 -19.68 -3.39
N LEU A 43 11.30 -20.79 -3.68
CA LEU A 43 10.97 -21.68 -4.78
C LEU A 43 9.56 -22.26 -4.60
N LEU A 44 9.22 -22.67 -3.38
CA LEU A 44 7.89 -23.16 -3.04
C LEU A 44 6.83 -22.08 -3.31
N GLY A 45 7.07 -20.84 -2.88
CA GLY A 45 6.16 -19.73 -3.16
C GLY A 45 6.00 -19.43 -4.64
N LEU A 46 7.08 -19.48 -5.43
CA LEU A 46 7.02 -19.30 -6.89
C LEU A 46 6.15 -20.37 -7.55
N VAL A 47 6.33 -21.64 -7.14
CA VAL A 47 5.58 -22.79 -7.65
C VAL A 47 4.10 -22.71 -7.24
N LEU A 48 3.81 -22.35 -5.99
CA LEU A 48 2.45 -22.31 -5.44
C LEU A 48 1.66 -21.04 -5.81
N THR A 49 2.26 -20.11 -6.56
CA THR A 49 1.61 -18.89 -7.06
C THR A 49 1.53 -18.82 -8.59
N LEU A 50 1.89 -19.91 -9.29
CA LEU A 50 1.72 -19.99 -10.74
C LEU A 50 0.24 -19.83 -11.14
N SER A 51 0.04 -19.30 -12.35
CA SER A 51 -1.30 -19.22 -12.95
C SER A 51 -1.95 -20.61 -13.01
N PRO A 52 -3.20 -20.77 -12.55
CA PRO A 52 -3.90 -22.05 -12.62
C PRO A 52 -3.94 -22.63 -14.04
N LEU A 53 -4.01 -21.78 -15.07
CA LEU A 53 -3.99 -22.23 -16.47
C LEU A 53 -2.62 -22.78 -16.88
N VAL A 54 -1.53 -22.17 -16.40
CA VAL A 54 -0.17 -22.67 -16.66
C VAL A 54 0.04 -24.02 -15.98
N VAL A 55 -0.40 -24.15 -14.73
CA VAL A 55 -0.35 -25.42 -13.98
C VAL A 55 -1.19 -26.50 -14.68
N ALA A 56 -2.44 -26.19 -15.05
CA ALA A 56 -3.33 -27.14 -15.74
C ALA A 56 -2.80 -27.56 -17.11
N ALA A 57 -2.26 -26.63 -17.90
CA ALA A 57 -1.65 -26.94 -19.19
C ALA A 57 -0.42 -27.82 -19.03
N SER A 58 0.45 -27.50 -18.06
CA SER A 58 1.66 -28.28 -17.79
C SER A 58 1.31 -29.70 -17.32
N ALA A 59 0.34 -29.82 -16.40
CA ALA A 59 -0.19 -31.09 -15.93
C ALA A 59 -0.74 -31.93 -17.09
N THR A 60 -1.54 -31.31 -17.96
CA THR A 60 -2.11 -31.97 -19.14
C THR A 60 -1.02 -32.49 -20.08
N ILE A 61 -0.04 -31.64 -20.43
CA ILE A 61 1.05 -32.01 -21.33
C ILE A 61 1.86 -33.17 -20.76
N VAL A 62 2.25 -33.10 -19.48
CA VAL A 62 3.03 -34.17 -18.83
C VAL A 62 2.23 -35.47 -18.75
N THR A 63 0.96 -35.41 -18.37
CA THR A 63 0.09 -36.59 -18.29
C THR A 63 -0.06 -37.28 -19.65
N TRP A 64 -0.29 -36.52 -20.73
CA TRP A 64 -0.38 -37.08 -22.08
C TRP A 64 0.98 -37.60 -22.59
N ALA A 65 2.08 -36.90 -22.35
CA ALA A 65 3.41 -37.33 -22.78
C ALA A 65 3.81 -38.66 -22.12
N LEU A 66 3.54 -38.82 -20.82
CA LEU A 66 3.78 -40.07 -20.11
C LEU A 66 2.93 -41.22 -20.67
N TYR A 67 1.63 -40.97 -20.90
CA TYR A 67 0.75 -41.97 -21.49
C TYR A 67 1.23 -42.42 -22.88
N LEU A 68 1.59 -41.48 -23.75
CA LEU A 68 2.08 -41.77 -25.11
C LEU A 68 3.45 -42.46 -25.12
N SER A 69 4.16 -42.46 -24.01
CA SER A 69 5.45 -43.16 -23.86
C SER A 69 5.29 -44.65 -23.51
N ILE A 70 4.06 -45.10 -23.22
CA ILE A 70 3.79 -46.51 -22.92
C ILE A 70 3.91 -47.36 -24.20
N PRO A 71 4.78 -48.39 -24.22
CA PRO A 71 4.89 -49.29 -25.37
C PRO A 71 3.56 -49.95 -25.70
N GLY A 72 3.14 -49.90 -26.96
CA GLY A 72 1.90 -50.55 -27.42
C GLY A 72 0.59 -49.85 -26.98
N ILE A 73 0.67 -48.61 -26.47
CA ILE A 73 -0.45 -47.70 -26.09
C ILE A 73 -1.75 -48.45 -25.74
N PRO A 74 -1.88 -48.94 -24.49
CA PRO A 74 -3.04 -49.70 -24.10
C PRO A 74 -4.30 -48.81 -24.12
N MET A 75 -5.26 -49.16 -24.97
CA MET A 75 -6.56 -48.48 -25.04
C MET A 75 -7.30 -48.51 -23.70
N GLY A 76 -7.06 -49.52 -22.87
CA GLY A 76 -7.64 -49.60 -21.53
C GLY A 76 -7.18 -48.48 -20.59
N LEU A 77 -6.05 -47.81 -20.85
CA LEU A 77 -5.51 -46.72 -20.03
C LEU A 77 -5.75 -45.33 -20.66
N VAL A 78 -6.51 -45.23 -21.77
CA VAL A 78 -6.79 -43.92 -22.41
C VAL A 78 -7.71 -43.04 -21.57
N ASP A 79 -8.51 -43.65 -20.69
CA ASP A 79 -9.38 -43.00 -19.72
C ASP A 79 -8.58 -42.07 -18.80
N TRP A 80 -7.37 -42.46 -18.38
CA TRP A 80 -6.46 -41.67 -17.55
C TRP A 80 -6.24 -40.24 -18.05
N PRO A 81 -5.53 -40.04 -19.18
CA PRO A 81 -5.21 -38.69 -19.62
C PRO A 81 -6.48 -37.87 -19.92
N ILE A 82 -7.57 -38.49 -20.35
CA ILE A 82 -8.86 -37.82 -20.59
C ILE A 82 -9.47 -37.30 -19.28
N VAL A 83 -9.65 -38.18 -18.28
CA VAL A 83 -10.26 -37.83 -16.98
C VAL A 83 -9.46 -36.74 -16.28
N PHE A 84 -8.13 -36.84 -16.27
CA PHE A 84 -7.28 -35.81 -15.66
C PHE A 84 -7.31 -34.49 -16.43
N THR A 85 -7.27 -34.51 -17.77
CA THR A 85 -7.39 -33.27 -18.57
C THR A 85 -8.71 -32.54 -18.27
N LEU A 86 -9.83 -33.27 -18.24
CA LEU A 86 -11.13 -32.71 -17.91
C LEU A 86 -11.16 -32.20 -16.46
N GLY A 87 -10.64 -32.98 -15.52
CA GLY A 87 -10.55 -32.61 -14.10
C GLY A 87 -9.72 -31.34 -13.87
N TYR A 88 -8.57 -31.22 -14.53
CA TYR A 88 -7.75 -30.01 -14.48
C TYR A 88 -8.50 -28.80 -15.04
N GLY A 89 -9.22 -28.97 -16.15
CA GLY A 89 -10.11 -27.94 -16.68
C GLY A 89 -11.17 -27.50 -15.67
N LEU A 90 -11.88 -28.47 -15.06
CA LEU A 90 -12.90 -28.17 -14.05
C LEU A 90 -12.35 -27.39 -12.86
N ILE A 91 -11.19 -27.78 -12.32
CA ILE A 91 -10.56 -27.05 -11.21
C ILE A 91 -10.12 -25.64 -11.67
N ALA A 92 -9.48 -25.52 -12.83
CA ALA A 92 -8.96 -24.26 -13.34
C ALA A 92 -10.06 -23.20 -13.57
N PHE A 93 -11.25 -23.63 -13.99
CA PHE A 93 -12.39 -22.75 -14.28
C PHE A 93 -13.44 -22.66 -13.17
N ALA A 94 -13.42 -23.56 -12.17
CA ALA A 94 -14.37 -23.51 -11.06
C ALA A 94 -14.27 -22.18 -10.28
N PRO A 95 -15.40 -21.62 -9.80
CA PRO A 95 -15.41 -20.37 -9.04
C PRO A 95 -14.48 -20.41 -7.82
N ILE A 96 -13.67 -19.37 -7.63
CA ILE A 96 -12.66 -19.30 -6.54
C ILE A 96 -13.32 -19.38 -5.16
N ARG A 97 -14.50 -18.78 -5.00
CA ARG A 97 -15.22 -18.73 -3.71
C ARG A 97 -15.73 -20.10 -3.22
N SER A 98 -15.80 -21.11 -4.10
CA SER A 98 -16.39 -22.42 -3.79
C SER A 98 -15.35 -23.44 -3.27
N LYS A 99 -14.75 -23.19 -2.10
CA LYS A 99 -13.68 -24.05 -1.53
C LYS A 99 -14.05 -25.54 -1.47
N LEU A 100 -15.30 -25.85 -1.12
CA LEU A 100 -15.80 -27.23 -1.06
C LEU A 100 -15.83 -27.92 -2.43
N VAL A 101 -16.12 -27.18 -3.51
CA VAL A 101 -16.11 -27.71 -4.88
C VAL A 101 -14.68 -28.09 -5.27
N HIS A 102 -13.70 -27.22 -5.01
CA HIS A 102 -12.29 -27.51 -5.28
C HIS A 102 -11.80 -28.73 -4.48
N LEU A 103 -12.16 -28.80 -3.20
CA LEU A 103 -11.82 -29.95 -2.35
C LEU A 103 -12.43 -31.25 -2.89
N GLY A 104 -13.72 -31.23 -3.27
CA GLY A 104 -14.42 -32.38 -3.84
C GLY A 104 -13.83 -32.86 -5.17
N LEU A 105 -13.49 -31.94 -6.07
CA LEU A 105 -12.83 -32.24 -7.35
C LEU A 105 -11.47 -32.90 -7.15
N TRP A 106 -10.63 -32.36 -6.26
CA TRP A 106 -9.34 -32.96 -5.94
C TRP A 106 -9.48 -34.36 -5.34
N ILE A 107 -10.33 -34.53 -4.33
CA ILE A 107 -10.57 -35.84 -3.70
C ILE A 107 -11.05 -36.86 -4.73
N SER A 108 -11.96 -36.47 -5.64
CA SER A 108 -12.48 -37.36 -6.68
C SER A 108 -11.38 -37.85 -7.63
N LEU A 109 -10.52 -36.94 -8.09
CA LEU A 109 -9.39 -37.29 -8.96
C LEU A 109 -8.34 -38.14 -8.25
N MET A 110 -8.07 -37.86 -6.97
CA MET A 110 -7.16 -38.66 -6.15
C MET A 110 -7.70 -40.08 -5.95
N VAL A 111 -8.98 -40.22 -5.59
CA VAL A 111 -9.63 -41.53 -5.44
C VAL A 111 -9.61 -42.29 -6.76
N TYR A 112 -9.92 -41.62 -7.88
CA TYR A 112 -9.82 -42.21 -9.21
C TYR A 112 -8.40 -42.73 -9.50
N ALA A 113 -7.36 -41.91 -9.25
CA ALA A 113 -5.96 -42.31 -9.43
C ALA A 113 -5.63 -43.60 -8.68
N LEU A 114 -5.96 -43.64 -7.39
CA LEU A 114 -5.66 -44.74 -6.49
C LEU A 114 -6.43 -46.02 -6.86
N CYS A 115 -7.73 -45.90 -7.11
CA CYS A 115 -8.55 -47.05 -7.54
C CYS A 115 -8.06 -47.60 -8.88
N ARG A 116 -7.73 -46.73 -9.83
CA ARG A 116 -7.31 -47.16 -11.16
C ARG A 116 -5.93 -47.83 -11.16
N SER A 117 -5.03 -47.41 -10.28
CA SER A 117 -3.75 -48.09 -10.01
C SER A 117 -3.95 -49.51 -9.47
N GLN A 118 -4.92 -49.70 -8.56
CA GLN A 118 -5.23 -51.02 -7.97
C GLN A 118 -5.91 -51.98 -8.95
N LEU A 119 -6.71 -51.47 -9.89
CA LEU A 119 -7.46 -52.28 -10.88
C LEU A 119 -6.62 -52.69 -12.10
N ARG A 120 -5.30 -52.61 -11.99
CA ARG A 120 -4.42 -52.75 -13.12
C ARG A 120 -3.91 -54.18 -13.31
N THR A 121 -3.92 -54.62 -14.56
CA THR A 121 -3.18 -55.78 -15.07
C THR A 121 -2.05 -55.24 -15.96
N ALA A 122 -0.89 -54.97 -15.37
CA ALA A 122 0.29 -54.47 -16.09
C ALA A 122 1.13 -55.64 -16.59
N ASP A 123 1.46 -55.68 -17.88
CA ASP A 123 2.32 -56.74 -18.44
C ASP A 123 3.72 -56.18 -18.72
N GLY A 124 4.44 -55.80 -17.66
CA GLY A 124 5.85 -55.37 -17.74
C GLY A 124 6.27 -54.27 -16.76
N GLU A 125 7.56 -54.27 -16.36
CA GLU A 125 8.10 -53.30 -15.39
C GLU A 125 8.04 -51.84 -15.86
N THR A 126 8.35 -51.57 -17.14
CA THR A 126 8.33 -50.20 -17.67
C THR A 126 6.92 -49.62 -17.71
N GLU A 127 5.94 -50.42 -18.14
CA GLU A 127 4.54 -50.01 -18.03
C GLU A 127 4.23 -49.73 -16.57
N LYS A 128 4.70 -50.62 -15.66
CA LYS A 128 4.43 -50.52 -14.23
C LYS A 128 4.76 -49.14 -13.68
N ASP A 129 6.01 -48.75 -13.87
CA ASP A 129 6.61 -47.51 -13.38
C ASP A 129 5.92 -46.26 -13.95
N ILE A 130 5.51 -46.29 -15.23
CA ILE A 130 4.82 -45.15 -15.86
C ILE A 130 3.46 -44.91 -15.21
N VAL A 131 2.68 -45.96 -14.93
CA VAL A 131 1.36 -45.78 -14.29
C VAL A 131 1.49 -45.41 -12.82
N ASP A 132 2.50 -45.92 -12.10
CA ASP A 132 2.78 -45.49 -10.73
C ASP A 132 3.16 -43.99 -10.69
N SER A 133 3.92 -43.55 -11.70
CA SER A 133 4.23 -42.13 -11.92
C SER A 133 2.98 -41.32 -12.23
N LEU A 134 2.14 -41.77 -13.16
CA LEU A 134 0.85 -41.14 -13.47
C LEU A 134 -0.05 -41.08 -12.23
N THR A 135 -0.06 -42.12 -11.39
CA THR A 135 -0.82 -42.17 -10.13
C THR A 135 -0.36 -41.10 -9.15
N THR A 136 0.94 -41.03 -8.94
CA THR A 136 1.55 -40.01 -8.08
C THR A 136 1.23 -38.61 -8.58
N LEU A 137 1.41 -38.38 -9.89
CA LEU A 137 1.09 -37.11 -10.54
C LEU A 137 -0.41 -36.79 -10.51
N GLY A 138 -1.27 -37.79 -10.63
CA GLY A 138 -2.73 -37.68 -10.52
C GLY A 138 -3.20 -37.27 -9.13
N CYS A 139 -2.41 -37.53 -8.09
CA CYS A 139 -2.66 -37.05 -6.73
C CYS A 139 -2.10 -35.62 -6.51
N ILE A 140 -0.90 -35.34 -7.04
CA ILE A 140 -0.16 -34.09 -6.78
C ILE A 140 -0.66 -32.94 -7.65
N TRP A 141 -0.86 -33.14 -8.96
CA TRP A 141 -1.26 -32.06 -9.87
C TRP A 141 -2.59 -31.41 -9.51
N PRO A 142 -3.68 -32.15 -9.23
CA PRO A 142 -4.92 -31.48 -8.85
C PRO A 142 -4.81 -30.79 -7.50
N LEU A 143 -4.04 -31.33 -6.54
CA LEU A 143 -3.77 -30.63 -5.27
C LEU A 143 -3.04 -29.30 -5.52
N TRP A 144 -1.96 -29.33 -6.29
CA TRP A 144 -1.19 -28.14 -6.63
C TRP A 144 -2.06 -27.11 -7.36
N LEU A 145 -2.86 -27.56 -8.33
CA LEU A 145 -3.79 -26.71 -9.05
C LEU A 145 -4.84 -26.08 -8.12
N VAL A 146 -5.38 -26.82 -7.15
CA VAL A 146 -6.28 -26.30 -6.12
C VAL A 146 -5.57 -25.25 -5.26
N VAL A 147 -4.33 -25.51 -4.81
CA VAL A 147 -3.54 -24.56 -4.02
C VAL A 147 -3.34 -23.24 -4.77
N CYS A 148 -2.96 -23.30 -6.05
CA CYS A 148 -2.80 -22.11 -6.90
C CYS A 148 -4.14 -21.41 -7.18
N ARG A 149 -5.19 -22.17 -7.49
CA ARG A 149 -6.52 -21.63 -7.83
C ARG A 149 -7.19 -20.93 -6.65
N LEU A 150 -7.05 -21.49 -5.46
CA LEU A 150 -7.56 -20.91 -4.21
C LEU A 150 -6.61 -19.89 -3.58
N LYS A 151 -5.47 -19.59 -4.22
CA LYS A 151 -4.46 -18.64 -3.74
C LYS A 151 -4.01 -18.92 -2.29
N LEU A 152 -3.86 -20.19 -1.90
CA LEU A 152 -3.60 -20.54 -0.49
C LEU A 152 -2.23 -20.06 0.00
N TRP A 153 -1.26 -19.89 -0.90
CA TRP A 153 0.06 -19.35 -0.56
C TRP A 153 0.04 -17.83 -0.39
N LEU A 154 -0.49 -17.11 -1.38
CA LEU A 154 -0.58 -15.65 -1.39
C LEU A 154 -2.06 -15.24 -1.39
N GLN A 155 -2.62 -15.06 -0.20
CA GLN A 155 -4.06 -14.86 0.02
C GLN A 155 -4.54 -13.44 -0.36
N ALA A 156 -3.71 -12.64 -1.02
CA ALA A 156 -4.06 -11.31 -1.49
C ALA A 156 -5.21 -11.39 -2.50
N ASP A 157 -6.23 -10.56 -2.30
CA ASP A 157 -7.43 -10.59 -3.12
C ASP A 157 -8.08 -9.21 -3.14
N GLU A 158 -8.42 -8.75 -4.34
CA GLU A 158 -8.99 -7.41 -4.56
C GLU A 158 -10.43 -7.32 -4.07
N GLU A 159 -11.21 -8.42 -4.16
CA GLU A 159 -12.59 -8.44 -3.68
C GLU A 159 -12.62 -8.37 -2.15
N ILE A 160 -11.70 -9.08 -1.49
CA ILE A 160 -11.57 -9.01 -0.03
C ILE A 160 -11.08 -7.62 0.38
N LEU A 161 -10.11 -7.04 -0.34
CA LEU A 161 -9.65 -5.68 -0.10
C LEU A 161 -10.82 -4.68 -0.12
N GLU A 162 -11.66 -4.74 -1.15
CA GLU A 162 -12.84 -3.87 -1.28
C GLU A 162 -13.87 -4.09 -0.16
N ASP A 163 -14.15 -5.34 0.21
CA ASP A 163 -15.07 -5.66 1.31
C ASP A 163 -14.58 -5.12 2.66
N VAL A 164 -13.30 -5.32 2.99
CA VAL A 164 -12.75 -4.82 4.26
C VAL A 164 -12.65 -3.29 4.27
N GLU A 165 -12.31 -2.69 3.13
CA GLU A 165 -12.26 -1.23 2.99
C GLU A 165 -13.65 -0.61 3.17
N THR A 166 -14.67 -1.21 2.55
CA THR A 166 -16.08 -0.80 2.73
C THR A 166 -16.52 -0.88 4.18
N LYS A 167 -16.12 -1.95 4.90
CA LYS A 167 -16.41 -2.11 6.33
C LYS A 167 -15.73 -1.03 7.19
N ILE A 168 -14.51 -0.62 6.85
CA ILE A 168 -13.82 0.47 7.53
C ILE A 168 -14.58 1.78 7.31
N TYR A 169 -14.98 2.11 6.07
CA TYR A 169 -15.71 3.34 5.79
C TYR A 169 -17.06 3.42 6.49
N LYS A 170 -17.85 2.33 6.49
CA LYS A 170 -19.15 2.26 7.19
C LYS A 170 -19.05 2.48 8.70
N GLN A 171 -17.85 2.37 9.26
CA GLN A 171 -17.61 2.63 10.67
C GLN A 171 -17.52 4.14 11.00
N PHE A 172 -17.13 4.97 10.02
CA PHE A 172 -16.87 6.40 10.22
C PHE A 172 -17.79 7.31 9.41
N ILE A 173 -18.28 6.86 8.26
CA ILE A 173 -19.13 7.63 7.35
C ILE A 173 -20.58 7.27 7.59
N THR A 174 -21.39 8.28 7.87
CA THR A 174 -22.84 8.19 8.10
C THR A 174 -23.65 8.77 6.94
N SER A 175 -23.05 9.64 6.12
CA SER A 175 -23.65 10.15 4.89
C SER A 175 -23.51 9.16 3.72
N GLU A 176 -24.13 9.49 2.59
CA GLU A 176 -23.88 8.78 1.33
C GLU A 176 -22.39 8.88 0.95
N PHE A 177 -21.87 7.81 0.35
CA PHE A 177 -20.55 7.78 -0.25
C PHE A 177 -20.50 6.72 -1.35
N THR A 178 -19.60 6.90 -2.31
CA THR A 178 -19.31 5.90 -3.35
C THR A 178 -17.87 5.44 -3.27
N ILE A 179 -17.64 4.21 -3.74
CA ILE A 179 -16.33 3.59 -3.83
C ILE A 179 -16.17 3.15 -5.29
N ASP A 180 -15.36 3.87 -6.06
CA ASP A 180 -15.23 3.71 -7.50
C ASP A 180 -13.77 3.52 -7.92
N LYS A 181 -13.56 3.27 -9.22
CA LYS A 181 -12.27 3.33 -9.88
C LYS A 181 -12.36 4.30 -11.05
N VAL A 182 -11.74 5.47 -10.91
CA VAL A 182 -11.83 6.56 -11.88
C VAL A 182 -10.47 6.70 -12.58
N ALA A 183 -10.45 6.56 -13.91
CA ALA A 183 -9.20 6.54 -14.69
C ALA A 183 -8.14 5.55 -14.16
N GLY A 184 -8.58 4.41 -13.62
CA GLY A 184 -7.70 3.40 -13.02
C GLY A 184 -7.23 3.72 -11.59
N MET A 185 -7.69 4.82 -10.99
CA MET A 185 -7.35 5.23 -9.62
C MET A 185 -8.50 4.88 -8.66
N GLY A 186 -8.21 4.13 -7.60
CA GLY A 186 -9.14 3.84 -6.51
C GLY A 186 -9.61 5.15 -5.87
N THR A 187 -10.92 5.38 -5.91
CA THR A 187 -11.51 6.66 -5.52
C THR A 187 -12.65 6.41 -4.53
N VAL A 188 -12.64 7.15 -3.43
CA VAL A 188 -13.77 7.23 -2.51
C VAL A 188 -14.31 8.64 -2.57
N HIS A 189 -15.60 8.78 -2.86
CA HIS A 189 -16.26 10.07 -2.91
C HIS A 189 -17.28 10.16 -1.78
N VAL A 190 -17.15 11.19 -0.95
CA VAL A 190 -18.16 11.57 0.03
C VAL A 190 -18.71 12.93 -0.38
N PRO A 191 -19.92 12.97 -0.95
CA PRO A 191 -20.58 14.23 -1.29
C PRO A 191 -20.69 15.14 -0.08
N TYR A 192 -20.70 16.44 -0.35
CA TYR A 192 -20.93 17.43 0.69
C TYR A 192 -22.26 17.19 1.41
N CYS A 193 -22.21 17.17 2.74
CA CYS A 193 -23.36 16.92 3.62
C CYS A 193 -23.53 17.99 4.69
N GLY A 194 -22.93 19.17 4.49
CA GLY A 194 -23.10 20.33 5.36
C GLY A 194 -24.39 21.12 5.08
N ASP A 195 -24.51 22.28 5.74
CA ASP A 195 -25.68 23.16 5.58
C ASP A 195 -25.70 23.84 4.20
N SER A 196 -26.70 23.48 3.39
CA SER A 196 -26.86 23.79 1.96
C SER A 196 -27.11 25.27 1.60
N THR A 197 -26.92 26.20 2.54
CA THR A 197 -27.23 27.63 2.35
C THR A 197 -26.17 28.43 1.58
N ARG A 198 -25.13 27.77 1.04
CA ARG A 198 -23.99 28.42 0.34
C ARG A 198 -23.80 27.92 -1.10
N LEU A 199 -22.96 28.67 -1.84
CA LEU A 199 -22.37 28.28 -3.14
C LEU A 199 -21.92 26.82 -3.15
N PRO A 200 -21.82 26.16 -4.33
CA PRO A 200 -21.37 24.78 -4.40
C PRO A 200 -20.07 24.60 -3.59
N PRO A 201 -20.02 23.55 -2.75
CA PRO A 201 -18.91 23.32 -1.84
C PRO A 201 -17.62 23.10 -2.64
N ARG A 202 -16.48 23.60 -2.12
CA ARG A 202 -15.18 23.33 -2.73
C ARG A 202 -14.90 21.84 -2.76
N THR A 203 -14.16 21.42 -3.78
CA THR A 203 -13.67 20.05 -3.86
C THR A 203 -12.36 19.91 -3.09
N LEU A 204 -12.31 18.97 -2.16
CA LEU A 204 -11.11 18.58 -1.40
C LEU A 204 -10.68 17.18 -1.83
N VAL A 205 -9.45 17.07 -2.35
CA VAL A 205 -8.84 15.81 -2.78
C VAL A 205 -7.78 15.41 -1.77
N LEU A 206 -7.92 14.24 -1.17
CA LEU A 206 -7.01 13.64 -0.19
C LEU A 206 -6.18 12.55 -0.85
N VAL A 207 -4.86 12.62 -0.74
CA VAL A 207 -3.95 11.59 -1.27
C VAL A 207 -2.96 11.11 -0.21
N HIS A 208 -2.79 9.80 -0.13
CA HIS A 208 -2.02 9.13 0.92
C HIS A 208 -0.51 9.07 0.62
N GLY A 209 0.28 8.70 1.64
CA GLY A 209 1.74 8.49 1.53
C GLY A 209 2.16 7.03 1.22
N TYR A 210 3.45 6.73 1.37
CA TYR A 210 3.98 5.38 1.19
C TYR A 210 3.44 4.40 2.26
N LEU A 211 3.20 3.14 1.89
CA LEU A 211 2.61 2.11 2.77
C LEU A 211 1.26 2.55 3.38
N ALA A 212 0.47 3.34 2.65
CA ALA A 212 -0.88 3.73 3.03
C ALA A 212 -1.86 3.40 1.89
N GLY A 213 -3.08 3.93 1.97
CA GLY A 213 -4.10 3.89 0.93
C GLY A 213 -5.33 4.65 1.44
N ASN A 214 -6.45 4.63 0.73
CA ASN A 214 -7.58 5.48 1.08
C ASN A 214 -8.17 5.21 2.47
N ALA A 215 -8.17 3.95 2.95
CA ALA A 215 -8.76 3.60 4.24
C ALA A 215 -8.13 4.34 5.43
N THR A 216 -6.89 4.85 5.30
CA THR A 216 -6.24 5.61 6.36
C THR A 216 -6.94 6.96 6.62
N TRP A 217 -7.68 7.48 5.65
CA TRP A 217 -8.47 8.71 5.77
C TRP A 217 -9.86 8.49 6.37
N ALA A 218 -10.28 7.25 6.64
CA ALA A 218 -11.68 6.94 6.96
C ALA A 218 -12.26 7.79 8.11
N ALA A 219 -11.48 8.03 9.16
CA ALA A 219 -11.89 8.85 10.31
C ALA A 219 -12.01 10.36 10.01
N ASN A 220 -11.55 10.81 8.84
CA ASN A 220 -11.54 12.20 8.42
C ASN A 220 -12.73 12.54 7.51
N LEU A 221 -13.12 11.58 6.67
CA LEU A 221 -14.02 11.80 5.53
C LEU A 221 -15.36 12.43 5.94
N GLN A 222 -16.04 11.87 6.94
CA GLN A 222 -17.36 12.36 7.36
C GLN A 222 -17.34 13.80 7.86
N THR A 223 -16.31 14.18 8.62
CA THR A 223 -16.20 15.54 9.17
C THR A 223 -15.85 16.53 8.08
N LEU A 224 -14.89 16.19 7.21
CA LEU A 224 -14.51 17.04 6.08
C LEU A 224 -15.66 17.22 5.07
N ALA A 225 -16.49 16.20 4.87
CA ALA A 225 -17.66 16.26 3.99
C ALA A 225 -18.73 17.25 4.46
N LYS A 226 -18.70 17.71 5.72
CA LYS A 226 -19.58 18.79 6.19
C LYS A 226 -19.16 20.16 5.66
N PHE A 227 -17.96 20.28 5.11
CA PHE A 227 -17.37 21.55 4.64
C PHE A 227 -16.97 21.49 3.15
N PHE A 228 -16.69 20.31 2.63
CA PHE A 228 -16.18 20.11 1.28
C PHE A 228 -16.91 18.98 0.55
N ASN A 229 -16.83 18.99 -0.77
CA ASN A 229 -17.05 17.80 -1.59
C ASN A 229 -15.75 16.97 -1.58
N VAL A 230 -15.72 15.81 -0.92
CA VAL A 230 -14.46 15.13 -0.57
C VAL A 230 -14.19 13.93 -1.45
N TYR A 231 -13.01 13.88 -2.06
CA TYR A 231 -12.47 12.69 -2.70
C TYR A 231 -11.23 12.21 -1.95
N ALA A 232 -11.14 10.93 -1.63
CA ALA A 232 -9.87 10.28 -1.31
C ALA A 232 -9.42 9.45 -2.53
N VAL A 233 -8.16 9.58 -2.92
CA VAL A 233 -7.63 8.97 -4.14
C VAL A 233 -6.35 8.21 -3.84
N GLU A 234 -6.31 6.96 -4.33
CA GLU A 234 -5.13 6.11 -4.23
C GLU A 234 -4.23 6.26 -5.44
N TRP A 235 -2.92 6.31 -5.21
CA TRP A 235 -1.94 6.31 -6.30
C TRP A 235 -1.99 5.01 -7.12
N LYS A 236 -1.67 5.09 -8.41
CA LYS A 236 -1.46 3.89 -9.25
C LYS A 236 -0.52 2.93 -8.52
N GLY A 237 -0.87 1.65 -8.56
CA GLY A 237 -0.09 0.60 -7.93
C GLY A 237 -0.35 0.35 -6.45
N ILE A 238 -1.26 1.10 -5.82
CA ILE A 238 -1.62 0.98 -4.40
C ILE A 238 -3.12 0.72 -4.26
N GLY A 239 -3.49 -0.04 -3.22
CA GLY A 239 -4.88 -0.34 -2.89
C GLY A 239 -5.64 -0.96 -4.06
N ARG A 240 -6.79 -0.38 -4.38
CA ARG A 240 -7.71 -0.73 -5.47
C ARG A 240 -7.33 -0.10 -6.81
N SER A 241 -6.40 0.85 -6.84
CA SER A 241 -5.88 1.39 -8.10
C SER A 241 -5.25 0.29 -8.96
N ASP A 242 -5.26 0.51 -10.27
CA ASP A 242 -4.62 -0.38 -11.22
C ASP A 242 -3.14 -0.54 -10.89
N ARG A 243 -2.63 -1.76 -11.09
CA ARG A 243 -1.24 -2.16 -10.77
C ARG A 243 -0.44 -2.45 -12.05
N PRO A 244 -0.20 -1.44 -12.90
CA PRO A 244 0.64 -1.61 -14.08
C PRO A 244 2.06 -1.97 -13.66
N THR A 245 2.77 -2.67 -14.53
CA THR A 245 4.18 -2.98 -14.27
C THR A 245 4.98 -1.68 -14.35
N PHE A 246 5.56 -1.26 -13.22
CA PHE A 246 6.34 -0.04 -13.12
C PHE A 246 7.84 -0.37 -13.11
N LYS A 247 8.53 -0.06 -14.21
CA LYS A 247 9.98 -0.22 -14.38
C LYS A 247 10.54 0.99 -15.13
N PRO A 248 10.58 2.16 -14.45
CA PRO A 248 10.95 3.40 -15.09
C PRO A 248 12.41 3.37 -15.53
N LYS A 249 12.69 3.95 -16.70
CA LYS A 249 14.03 4.06 -17.30
C LYS A 249 14.58 5.47 -17.20
N THR A 250 13.72 6.48 -17.16
CA THR A 250 14.08 7.89 -17.04
C THR A 250 13.51 8.49 -15.77
N GLU A 251 14.05 9.64 -15.36
CA GLU A 251 13.53 10.39 -14.22
C GLU A 251 12.11 10.90 -14.45
N GLU A 252 11.82 11.35 -15.67
CA GLU A 252 10.48 11.78 -16.08
C GLU A 252 9.45 10.65 -15.97
N GLU A 253 9.79 9.43 -16.41
CA GLU A 253 8.93 8.26 -16.27
C GLU A 253 8.62 7.90 -14.80
N MET A 254 9.53 8.24 -13.87
CA MET A 254 9.31 7.99 -12.44
C MET A 254 8.23 8.91 -11.88
N ASP A 255 8.29 10.18 -12.23
CA ASP A 255 7.42 11.23 -11.71
C ASP A 255 6.06 11.20 -12.43
N ASP A 256 6.04 11.05 -13.76
CA ASP A 256 4.83 11.01 -14.60
C ASP A 256 3.92 9.83 -14.25
N PHE A 257 4.46 8.72 -13.75
CA PHE A 257 3.67 7.59 -13.27
C PHE A 257 2.61 8.02 -12.23
N TYR A 258 2.96 8.98 -11.38
CA TYR A 258 2.08 9.53 -10.35
C TYR A 258 1.38 10.80 -10.83
N VAL A 259 2.13 11.76 -11.40
CA VAL A 259 1.60 13.08 -11.79
C VAL A 259 0.54 12.96 -12.88
N GLU A 260 0.81 12.22 -13.97
CA GLU A 260 -0.15 12.07 -15.06
C GLU A 260 -1.35 11.21 -14.66
N SER A 261 -1.16 10.27 -13.71
CA SER A 261 -2.28 9.49 -13.19
C SER A 261 -3.30 10.32 -12.42
N LEU A 262 -2.85 11.35 -11.70
CA LEU A 262 -3.74 12.29 -11.02
C LEU A 262 -4.41 13.25 -12.01
N GLU A 263 -3.71 13.67 -13.07
CA GLU A 263 -4.29 14.49 -14.13
C GLU A 263 -5.36 13.74 -14.92
N ASP A 264 -5.11 12.48 -15.30
CA ASP A 264 -6.10 11.61 -15.95
C ASP A 264 -7.35 11.44 -15.08
N TRP A 265 -7.16 11.25 -13.77
CA TRP A 265 -8.25 11.17 -12.80
C TRP A 265 -9.05 12.47 -12.72
N ARG A 266 -8.38 13.62 -12.60
CA ARG A 266 -9.02 14.95 -12.57
C ARG A 266 -9.83 15.18 -13.83
N ARG A 267 -9.27 14.89 -15.00
CA ARG A 267 -9.94 15.03 -16.31
C ARG A 267 -11.17 14.14 -16.42
N ALA A 268 -11.11 12.91 -15.93
CA ALA A 268 -12.24 11.99 -15.94
C ALA A 268 -13.41 12.49 -15.08
N LEU A 269 -13.14 13.16 -13.95
CA LEU A 269 -14.15 13.82 -13.12
C LEU A 269 -14.52 15.23 -13.57
N GLN A 270 -13.83 15.76 -14.59
CA GLN A 270 -14.02 17.13 -15.10
C GLN A 270 -13.86 18.21 -14.02
N LEU A 271 -12.98 17.98 -13.02
CA LEU A 271 -12.73 18.95 -11.96
C LEU A 271 -11.86 20.09 -12.50
N GLU A 272 -12.39 21.30 -12.55
CA GLU A 272 -11.64 22.46 -13.04
C GLU A 272 -10.52 22.86 -12.08
N ARG A 273 -10.85 23.01 -10.79
CA ARG A 273 -9.91 23.31 -9.70
C ARG A 273 -10.33 22.63 -8.40
N PHE A 274 -9.37 22.31 -7.54
CA PHE A 274 -9.63 21.71 -6.23
C PHE A 274 -8.54 22.03 -5.21
N VAL A 275 -8.86 21.83 -3.92
CA VAL A 275 -7.87 21.80 -2.83
C VAL A 275 -7.23 20.42 -2.80
N LEU A 276 -5.91 20.35 -2.86
CA LEU A 276 -5.16 19.09 -2.84
C LEU A 276 -4.45 18.94 -1.50
N CYS A 277 -4.87 17.94 -0.71
CA CYS A 277 -4.28 17.60 0.58
C CYS A 277 -3.54 16.28 0.50
N ALA A 278 -2.25 16.30 0.79
CA ALA A 278 -1.36 15.21 0.43
C ALA A 278 -0.39 14.87 1.56
N HIS A 279 -0.26 13.58 1.88
CA HIS A 279 0.56 13.10 2.98
C HIS A 279 1.91 12.53 2.55
N SER A 280 2.99 12.85 3.28
CA SER A 280 4.30 12.18 3.19
C SER A 280 4.82 12.09 1.75
N MET A 281 5.05 10.89 1.21
CA MET A 281 5.49 10.72 -0.17
C MET A 281 4.42 11.14 -1.20
N GLY A 282 3.13 11.08 -0.86
CA GLY A 282 2.07 11.64 -1.70
C GLY A 282 2.13 13.18 -1.78
N ALA A 283 2.64 13.83 -0.73
CA ALA A 283 2.91 15.27 -0.72
C ALA A 283 3.99 15.66 -1.74
N MET A 284 4.97 14.78 -1.95
CA MET A 284 6.00 14.97 -2.97
C MET A 284 5.41 14.94 -4.38
N TYR A 285 4.61 13.91 -4.70
CA TYR A 285 3.95 13.82 -6.02
C TYR A 285 2.97 14.95 -6.26
N SER A 286 2.23 15.34 -5.23
CA SER A 286 1.29 16.46 -5.29
C SER A 286 1.98 17.80 -5.51
N THR A 287 3.22 17.95 -5.00
CA THR A 287 4.04 19.13 -5.28
C THR A 287 4.47 19.18 -6.74
N TYR A 288 4.93 18.05 -7.31
CA TYR A 288 5.28 17.98 -8.73
C TYR A 288 4.06 18.20 -9.63
N TYR A 289 2.91 17.66 -9.24
CA TYR A 289 1.64 17.92 -9.91
C TYR A 289 1.28 19.41 -9.86
N ALA A 290 1.38 20.05 -8.70
CA ALA A 290 1.06 21.47 -8.54
C ALA A 290 2.02 22.40 -9.31
N GLU A 291 3.27 21.99 -9.53
CA GLU A 291 4.20 22.71 -10.40
C GLU A 291 3.81 22.59 -11.89
N LYS A 292 3.43 21.38 -12.34
CA LYS A 292 3.08 21.12 -13.76
C LYS A 292 1.68 21.62 -14.12
N TYR A 293 0.74 21.55 -13.18
CA TYR A 293 -0.69 21.80 -13.36
C TYR A 293 -1.26 22.83 -12.37
N ALA A 294 -0.49 23.89 -12.09
CA ALA A 294 -0.82 24.93 -11.11
C ALA A 294 -2.22 25.53 -11.26
N GLN A 295 -2.70 25.67 -12.51
CA GLN A 295 -4.03 26.21 -12.81
C GLN A 295 -5.18 25.40 -12.21
N HIS A 296 -4.97 24.12 -11.91
CA HIS A 296 -5.98 23.22 -11.35
C HIS A 296 -5.96 23.15 -9.82
N ILE A 297 -5.03 23.84 -9.16
CA ILE A 297 -4.90 23.84 -7.70
C ILE A 297 -5.47 25.13 -7.12
N GLU A 298 -6.39 25.00 -6.18
CA GLU A 298 -6.92 26.13 -5.38
C GLU A 298 -6.04 26.41 -4.18
N HIS A 299 -5.59 25.36 -3.50
CA HIS A 299 -4.72 25.41 -2.32
C HIS A 299 -4.04 24.05 -2.19
N LEU A 300 -2.72 24.04 -2.05
CA LEU A 300 -1.92 22.85 -1.77
C LEU A 300 -1.71 22.71 -0.27
N LEU A 301 -2.18 21.61 0.31
CA LEU A 301 -2.01 21.26 1.71
C LEU A 301 -1.04 20.07 1.82
N LEU A 302 0.17 20.28 2.33
CA LEU A 302 1.17 19.22 2.47
C LEU A 302 1.23 18.76 3.94
N VAL A 303 1.01 17.48 4.19
CA VAL A 303 0.96 16.89 5.54
C VAL A 303 2.19 16.03 5.76
N SER A 304 3.08 16.47 6.66
CA SER A 304 4.34 15.82 7.00
C SER A 304 5.11 15.34 5.75
N PRO A 305 5.44 16.24 4.80
CA PRO A 305 5.94 15.87 3.47
C PRO A 305 7.30 15.16 3.52
N ALA A 306 7.47 14.14 2.68
CA ALA A 306 8.74 13.45 2.50
C ALA A 306 9.65 14.19 1.49
N GLY A 307 10.96 14.04 1.65
CA GLY A 307 11.98 14.57 0.72
C GLY A 307 11.99 16.09 0.58
N VAL A 308 11.71 16.81 1.67
CA VAL A 308 11.80 18.28 1.68
C VAL A 308 13.21 18.73 1.31
N THR A 309 14.23 18.04 1.79
CA THR A 309 15.63 18.29 1.41
C THR A 309 16.21 17.12 0.63
N ALA A 310 17.28 17.41 -0.11
CA ALA A 310 18.10 16.40 -0.76
C ALA A 310 18.75 15.47 0.26
N SER A 311 19.06 14.26 -0.17
CA SER A 311 19.94 13.35 0.54
C SER A 311 21.38 13.83 0.43
N GLU A 312 22.11 13.82 1.54
CA GLU A 312 23.56 14.06 1.55
C GLU A 312 24.34 12.82 1.05
N GLN A 313 23.68 11.68 0.91
CA GLN A 313 24.29 10.41 0.49
C GLN A 313 24.17 10.26 -1.02
N SER A 314 25.27 9.88 -1.67
CA SER A 314 25.22 9.42 -3.06
C SER A 314 24.70 7.97 -3.12
N TRP A 315 24.27 7.55 -4.30
CA TRP A 315 23.84 6.17 -4.55
C TRP A 315 24.89 5.10 -4.18
N ASP A 316 26.17 5.43 -4.33
CA ASP A 316 27.27 4.50 -4.04
C ASP A 316 27.61 4.41 -2.55
N ASP A 317 27.19 5.40 -1.76
CA ASP A 317 27.35 5.41 -0.30
C ASP A 317 26.32 4.53 0.41
N LEU A 318 25.25 4.14 -0.27
CA LEU A 318 24.20 3.31 0.31
C LEU A 318 24.73 1.89 0.60
N PRO A 319 24.28 1.26 1.72
CA PRO A 319 24.61 -0.12 2.02
C PRO A 319 24.33 -1.05 0.83
N VAL A 320 25.24 -1.99 0.57
CA VAL A 320 25.18 -2.90 -0.60
C VAL A 320 23.83 -3.62 -0.69
N PHE A 321 23.24 -4.04 0.43
CA PHE A 321 21.94 -4.70 0.42
C PHE A 321 20.80 -3.79 -0.07
N ILE A 322 20.83 -2.48 0.24
CA ILE A 322 19.85 -1.51 -0.27
C ILE A 322 20.00 -1.35 -1.78
N ARG A 323 21.25 -1.27 -2.27
CA ARG A 323 21.54 -1.17 -3.70
C ARG A 323 21.07 -2.42 -4.47
N ILE A 324 21.29 -3.61 -3.90
CA ILE A 324 20.78 -4.87 -4.46
C ILE A 324 19.24 -4.87 -4.47
N PHE A 325 18.60 -4.51 -3.36
CA PHE A 325 17.14 -4.45 -3.28
C PHE A 325 16.54 -3.43 -4.25
N ALA A 326 17.14 -2.25 -4.39
CA ALA A 326 16.73 -1.24 -5.37
C ALA A 326 16.83 -1.77 -6.81
N ARG A 327 17.98 -2.38 -7.17
CA ARG A 327 18.22 -2.96 -8.50
C ARG A 327 17.23 -4.07 -8.86
N HIS A 328 16.77 -4.82 -7.86
CA HIS A 328 15.83 -5.93 -8.04
C HIS A 328 14.40 -5.60 -7.60
N TYR A 329 14.11 -4.32 -7.30
CA TYR A 329 12.80 -3.85 -6.86
C TYR A 329 12.20 -4.64 -5.66
N VAL A 330 13.06 -5.01 -4.70
CA VAL A 330 12.66 -5.76 -3.49
C VAL A 330 12.25 -4.78 -2.39
N THR A 331 10.97 -4.43 -2.31
CA THR A 331 10.42 -3.46 -1.36
C THR A 331 10.04 -4.09 -0.01
N PRO A 332 9.70 -3.31 1.04
CA PRO A 332 9.05 -3.83 2.24
C PRO A 332 7.83 -4.72 1.96
N MET A 333 7.01 -4.36 0.97
CA MET A 333 5.85 -5.15 0.57
C MET A 333 6.26 -6.50 -0.07
N SER A 334 7.45 -6.59 -0.68
CA SER A 334 7.98 -7.86 -1.20
C SER A 334 8.20 -8.89 -0.09
N PHE A 335 8.54 -8.45 1.13
CA PHE A 335 8.62 -9.35 2.28
C PHE A 335 7.24 -9.87 2.71
N VAL A 336 6.19 -9.05 2.62
CA VAL A 336 4.81 -9.48 2.87
C VAL A 336 4.38 -10.56 1.88
N ARG A 337 4.70 -10.37 0.60
CA ARG A 337 4.44 -11.37 -0.44
C ARG A 337 5.24 -12.65 -0.23
N PHE A 338 6.51 -12.50 0.16
CA PHE A 338 7.41 -13.61 0.43
C PHE A 338 6.98 -14.47 1.64
N ALA A 339 6.43 -13.84 2.67
CA ALA A 339 5.95 -14.53 3.88
C ALA A 339 4.80 -15.53 3.60
N GLY A 340 4.15 -15.42 2.44
CA GLY A 340 3.11 -16.35 2.01
C GLY A 340 1.97 -16.45 3.05
N PRO A 341 1.63 -17.66 3.54
CA PRO A 341 0.57 -17.84 4.53
C PRO A 341 0.77 -17.11 5.86
N LEU A 342 2.01 -16.76 6.20
CA LEU A 342 2.35 -16.01 7.42
C LEU A 342 2.15 -14.50 7.26
N GLY A 343 1.93 -14.02 6.03
CA GLY A 343 1.81 -12.61 5.68
C GLY A 343 0.76 -11.84 6.50
N PRO A 344 -0.50 -12.32 6.65
CA PRO A 344 -1.51 -11.62 7.44
C PRO A 344 -1.09 -11.41 8.90
N SER A 345 -0.59 -12.46 9.55
CA SER A 345 -0.10 -12.39 10.93
C SER A 345 1.10 -11.47 11.08
N MET A 346 2.00 -11.47 10.09
CA MET A 346 3.16 -10.58 10.06
C MET A 346 2.74 -9.11 9.96
N VAL A 347 1.81 -8.78 9.06
CA VAL A 347 1.27 -7.41 8.93
C VAL A 347 0.58 -6.97 10.21
N GLY A 348 -0.27 -7.83 10.80
CA GLY A 348 -0.93 -7.54 12.07
C GLY A 348 0.08 -7.30 13.20
N PHE A 349 1.13 -8.11 13.31
CA PHE A 349 2.20 -7.90 14.29
C PHE A 349 2.88 -6.54 14.11
N PHE A 350 3.28 -6.19 12.89
CA PHE A 350 3.92 -4.90 12.62
C PHE A 350 2.98 -3.72 12.85
N LEU A 351 1.70 -3.83 12.49
CA LEU A 351 0.71 -2.79 12.70
C LEU A 351 0.50 -2.53 14.19
N ARG A 352 0.39 -3.59 15.00
CA ARG A 352 0.27 -3.47 16.47
C ARG A 352 1.52 -2.83 17.07
N LYS A 353 2.71 -3.27 16.66
CA LYS A 353 3.98 -2.71 17.14
C LYS A 353 4.15 -1.24 16.77
N ARG A 354 3.72 -0.86 15.56
CA ARG A 354 3.69 0.53 15.12
C ARG A 354 2.71 1.36 15.94
N ALA A 355 1.50 0.85 16.17
CA ALA A 355 0.47 1.54 16.94
C ALA A 355 0.90 1.79 18.39
N GLU A 356 1.75 0.96 19.00
CA GLU A 356 2.32 1.23 20.34
C GLU A 356 3.11 2.56 20.40
N TRP A 357 3.61 3.05 19.26
CA TRP A 357 4.50 4.21 19.15
C TRP A 357 3.79 5.45 18.58
N THR A 358 2.52 5.32 18.16
CA THR A 358 1.70 6.45 17.71
C THR A 358 1.06 7.16 18.90
N ALA A 359 0.45 8.33 18.68
CA ALA A 359 -0.38 8.99 19.70
C ALA A 359 -1.44 8.04 20.27
N ASP A 360 -1.80 8.21 21.55
CA ASP A 360 -2.88 7.46 22.21
C ASP A 360 -4.24 7.69 21.56
N THR A 361 -4.45 8.87 20.98
CA THR A 361 -5.60 9.23 20.14
C THR A 361 -5.60 8.57 18.76
N ASN A 362 -4.52 7.90 18.35
CA ASN A 362 -4.44 7.25 17.04
C ASN A 362 -5.59 6.25 16.86
N ILE A 363 -6.25 6.24 15.71
CA ILE A 363 -7.46 5.42 15.51
C ILE A 363 -7.24 3.92 15.72
N ILE A 364 -6.02 3.41 15.47
CA ILE A 364 -5.66 2.01 15.72
C ILE A 364 -5.37 1.79 17.20
N ARG A 365 -4.56 2.68 17.81
CA ARG A 365 -4.14 2.54 19.22
C ARG A 365 -5.31 2.71 20.20
N SER A 366 -6.19 3.66 19.93
CA SER A 366 -7.41 3.91 20.70
C SER A 366 -8.49 2.83 20.52
N GLY A 367 -8.36 1.98 19.50
CA GLY A 367 -9.41 1.04 19.10
C GLY A 367 -10.59 1.71 18.39
N ALA A 368 -10.46 2.99 17.99
CA ALA A 368 -11.50 3.67 17.25
C ALA A 368 -11.78 3.00 15.90
N VAL A 369 -10.79 2.41 15.23
CA VAL A 369 -10.98 1.54 14.04
C VAL A 369 -10.86 0.07 14.41
N ASN A 370 -11.71 -0.78 13.82
CA ASN A 370 -11.58 -2.22 13.94
C ASN A 370 -10.21 -2.70 13.43
N PHE A 371 -9.39 -3.23 14.34
CA PHE A 371 -8.02 -3.65 14.05
C PHE A 371 -7.94 -4.75 12.99
N ASP A 372 -8.85 -5.72 13.03
CA ASP A 372 -8.82 -6.86 12.10
C ASP A 372 -9.12 -6.42 10.67
N HIS A 373 -10.08 -5.51 10.50
CA HIS A 373 -10.36 -4.89 9.20
C HIS A 373 -9.15 -4.09 8.71
N MET A 374 -8.54 -3.26 9.56
CA MET A 374 -7.37 -2.46 9.17
C MET A 374 -6.16 -3.32 8.83
N SER A 375 -5.91 -4.39 9.61
CA SER A 375 -4.85 -5.35 9.38
C SER A 375 -5.06 -6.12 8.07
N ALA A 376 -6.29 -6.58 7.81
CA ALA A 376 -6.65 -7.24 6.56
C ALA A 376 -6.47 -6.29 5.37
N TYR A 377 -6.95 -5.04 5.48
CA TYR A 377 -6.78 -4.01 4.47
C TYR A 377 -5.30 -3.82 4.10
N PHE A 378 -4.44 -3.61 5.09
CA PHE A 378 -3.00 -3.46 4.84
C PHE A 378 -2.38 -4.72 4.23
N TYR A 379 -2.75 -5.91 4.71
CA TYR A 379 -2.24 -7.15 4.14
C TYR A 379 -2.61 -7.28 2.66
N HIS A 380 -3.89 -7.17 2.32
CA HIS A 380 -4.34 -7.34 0.94
C HIS A 380 -3.75 -6.23 0.05
N ASN A 381 -3.66 -4.98 0.53
CA ASN A 381 -2.99 -3.90 -0.21
C ASN A 381 -1.51 -4.23 -0.51
N TYR A 382 -0.73 -4.66 0.50
CA TYR A 382 0.70 -4.91 0.33
C TYR A 382 1.02 -6.20 -0.42
N ALA A 383 0.20 -7.23 -0.25
CA ALA A 383 0.44 -8.56 -0.81
C ALA A 383 -0.01 -8.68 -2.28
N LEU A 384 -0.77 -7.71 -2.80
CA LEU A 384 -1.13 -7.63 -4.21
C LEU A 384 0.09 -7.41 -5.12
N LYS A 385 -0.15 -7.45 -6.43
CA LYS A 385 0.88 -7.34 -7.48
C LYS A 385 1.80 -6.11 -7.22
N PRO A 386 3.14 -6.28 -7.28
CA PRO A 386 4.09 -5.17 -7.19
C PRO A 386 3.86 -4.13 -8.29
N SER A 387 3.94 -2.85 -7.93
CA SER A 387 3.75 -1.72 -8.84
C SER A 387 4.28 -0.42 -8.20
N GLY A 388 3.40 0.41 -7.63
CA GLY A 388 3.74 1.71 -7.04
C GLY A 388 4.59 1.62 -5.78
N ASP A 389 4.74 0.44 -5.18
CA ASP A 389 5.61 0.25 -4.02
C ASP A 389 7.11 0.44 -4.32
N ILE A 390 7.49 0.38 -5.61
CA ILE A 390 8.84 0.65 -6.13
C ILE A 390 9.22 2.13 -6.00
N ALA A 391 8.24 3.03 -5.81
CA ALA A 391 8.51 4.46 -5.68
C ALA A 391 9.57 4.80 -4.60
N LEU A 392 9.63 3.97 -3.56
CA LEU A 392 10.64 4.07 -2.50
C LEU A 392 12.06 4.24 -3.05
N TYR A 393 12.42 3.48 -4.08
CA TYR A 393 13.78 3.48 -4.66
C TYR A 393 13.98 4.50 -5.78
N THR A 394 12.91 5.15 -6.22
CA THR A 394 13.00 6.12 -7.33
C THR A 394 13.00 7.55 -6.80
N HIS A 395 12.37 7.79 -5.65
CA HIS A 395 12.17 9.14 -5.13
C HIS A 395 12.90 9.42 -3.81
N LEU A 396 13.14 8.39 -3.00
CA LEU A 396 13.64 8.56 -1.63
C LEU A 396 14.93 7.76 -1.38
N HIS A 397 15.82 8.38 -0.61
CA HIS A 397 16.89 7.70 0.11
C HIS A 397 16.45 7.35 1.54
N PRO A 398 17.22 6.51 2.27
CA PRO A 398 16.99 6.25 3.68
C PRO A 398 16.77 7.54 4.49
N GLY A 399 15.83 7.50 5.43
CA GLY A 399 15.41 8.69 6.18
C GLY A 399 14.41 9.61 5.45
N ALA A 400 13.82 9.14 4.34
CA ALA A 400 12.86 9.87 3.52
C ALA A 400 13.40 11.23 3.01
N ARG A 401 14.71 11.27 2.71
CA ARG A 401 15.34 12.39 1.99
C ARG A 401 15.13 12.21 0.49
N ALA A 402 15.02 13.30 -0.25
CA ALA A 402 14.86 13.22 -1.69
C ALA A 402 16.13 12.67 -2.33
N GLN A 403 15.96 11.67 -3.18
CA GLN A 403 17.07 11.06 -3.92
C GLN A 403 17.55 11.95 -5.07
N ARG A 404 16.60 12.60 -5.74
CA ARG A 404 16.85 13.40 -6.95
C ARG A 404 16.41 14.83 -6.72
N ARG A 405 15.09 15.03 -6.67
CA ARG A 405 14.47 16.33 -6.73
C ARG A 405 13.82 16.72 -5.40
N PRO A 406 14.47 17.52 -4.55
CA PRO A 406 13.93 17.86 -3.25
C PRO A 406 12.79 18.86 -3.34
N LEU A 407 11.86 18.82 -2.38
CA LEU A 407 10.68 19.69 -2.42
C LEU A 407 11.00 21.15 -2.16
N ASN A 408 12.05 21.47 -1.39
CA ASN A 408 12.46 22.85 -1.19
C ASN A 408 12.86 23.55 -2.51
N GLU A 409 13.39 22.81 -3.49
CA GLU A 409 13.66 23.32 -4.83
C GLU A 409 12.38 23.42 -5.66
N ALA A 410 11.53 22.39 -5.64
CA ALA A 410 10.25 22.40 -6.37
C ALA A 410 9.28 23.49 -5.86
N LEU A 411 9.32 23.77 -4.56
CA LEU A 411 8.56 24.81 -3.86
C LEU A 411 9.31 26.15 -3.82
N ALA A 412 10.39 26.33 -4.59
CA ALA A 412 11.07 27.61 -4.65
C ALA A 412 10.12 28.70 -5.18
N PRO A 413 10.25 29.97 -4.73
CA PRO A 413 9.35 31.05 -5.12
C PRO A 413 9.22 31.29 -6.64
N ALA A 414 10.24 30.91 -7.42
CA ALA A 414 10.25 31.05 -8.87
C ALA A 414 9.50 29.92 -9.60
N ARG A 415 9.13 28.83 -8.91
CA ARG A 415 8.53 27.63 -9.51
C ARG A 415 7.09 27.40 -9.09
N ILE A 416 6.79 27.59 -7.81
CA ILE A 416 5.44 27.36 -7.30
C ILE A 416 4.68 28.69 -7.18
N THR A 417 3.45 28.71 -7.71
CA THR A 417 2.58 29.89 -7.69
C THR A 417 1.28 29.69 -6.92
N VAL A 418 1.05 28.46 -6.46
CA VAL A 418 -0.19 28.08 -5.77
C VAL A 418 -0.10 28.41 -4.27
N PRO A 419 -1.23 28.75 -3.63
CA PRO A 419 -1.32 28.86 -2.18
C PRO A 419 -0.87 27.57 -1.49
N LEU A 420 -0.11 27.67 -0.41
CA LEU A 420 0.50 26.54 0.28
C LEU A 420 0.26 26.60 1.79
N THR A 421 -0.18 25.48 2.37
CA THR A 421 -0.08 25.25 3.81
C THR A 421 0.65 23.94 4.07
N ILE A 422 1.66 23.96 4.94
CA ILE A 422 2.36 22.75 5.39
C ILE A 422 1.97 22.44 6.83
N PHE A 423 1.53 21.19 7.06
CA PHE A 423 1.19 20.64 8.36
C PHE A 423 2.26 19.64 8.81
N TYR A 424 2.59 19.64 10.11
CA TYR A 424 3.34 18.56 10.75
C TYR A 424 2.63 18.10 12.01
N GLY A 425 2.98 16.89 12.47
CA GLY A 425 2.61 16.47 13.82
C GLY A 425 3.35 17.31 14.86
N GLY A 426 2.62 17.84 15.85
CA GLY A 426 3.18 18.58 16.99
C GLY A 426 3.73 17.69 18.11
N GLY A 427 3.59 16.35 17.99
CA GLY A 427 4.21 15.34 18.84
C GLY A 427 5.44 14.73 18.18
N ASP A 428 5.66 13.42 18.39
CA ASP A 428 6.81 12.67 17.85
C ASP A 428 6.65 12.38 16.34
N ASP A 429 6.67 13.42 15.52
CA ASP A 429 6.82 13.29 14.06
C ASP A 429 8.30 13.01 13.73
N TRP A 430 8.55 11.90 13.03
CA TRP A 430 9.90 11.53 12.61
C TRP A 430 10.35 12.26 11.33
N MET A 431 9.47 13.05 10.71
CA MET A 431 9.83 14.06 9.72
C MET A 431 10.23 15.38 10.41
N PRO A 432 11.41 15.95 10.13
CA PRO A 432 11.83 17.19 10.78
C PRO A 432 11.06 18.39 10.22
N ALA A 433 10.23 19.01 11.07
CA ALA A 433 9.30 20.06 10.71
C ALA A 433 10.00 21.38 10.32
N GLU A 434 11.24 21.56 10.80
CA GLU A 434 12.08 22.74 10.54
C GLU A 434 12.34 22.93 9.04
N HIS A 435 12.41 21.85 8.27
CA HIS A 435 12.60 21.95 6.83
C HIS A 435 11.36 22.54 6.14
N GLY A 436 10.16 22.14 6.56
CA GLY A 436 8.93 22.70 6.02
C GLY A 436 8.72 24.14 6.46
N GLU A 437 9.06 24.47 7.70
CA GLU A 437 9.04 25.85 8.19
C GLU A 437 10.00 26.74 7.37
N ALA A 438 11.21 26.26 7.06
CA ALA A 438 12.15 26.98 6.22
C ALA A 438 11.61 27.24 4.80
N VAL A 439 10.88 26.28 4.22
CA VAL A 439 10.20 26.47 2.93
C VAL A 439 9.15 27.57 3.03
N ILE A 440 8.30 27.56 4.06
CA ILE A 440 7.28 28.60 4.27
C ILE A 440 7.92 29.99 4.41
N ARG A 441 8.96 30.12 5.23
CA ARG A 441 9.71 31.40 5.40
C ARG A 441 10.26 31.93 4.08
N SER A 442 10.67 31.05 3.16
CA SER A 442 11.14 31.45 1.84
C SER A 442 10.03 31.97 0.92
N LEU A 443 8.78 31.54 1.15
CA LEU A 443 7.61 31.83 0.31
C LEU A 443 6.74 32.97 0.83
N GLU A 444 6.78 33.28 2.14
CA GLU A 444 5.91 34.25 2.83
C GLU A 444 5.76 35.62 2.13
N LYS A 445 6.81 36.06 1.43
CA LYS A 445 6.83 37.36 0.72
C LYS A 445 6.27 37.30 -0.70
N THR A 446 6.07 36.11 -1.24
CA THR A 446 5.75 35.89 -2.67
C THR A 446 4.37 35.29 -2.87
N HIS A 447 3.93 34.39 -1.99
CA HIS A 447 2.68 33.66 -2.12
C HIS A 447 2.01 33.49 -0.75
N TYR A 448 0.74 33.09 -0.76
CA TYR A 448 0.07 32.61 0.46
C TYR A 448 0.79 31.35 0.94
N ALA A 449 1.42 31.42 2.10
CA ALA A 449 2.23 30.34 2.66
C ALA A 449 2.02 30.29 4.18
N MET A 450 1.59 29.13 4.69
CA MET A 450 1.32 28.94 6.12
C MET A 450 1.94 27.65 6.65
N PHE A 451 2.41 27.69 7.89
CA PHE A 451 2.91 26.53 8.62
C PHE A 451 2.00 26.22 9.80
N ARG A 452 1.69 24.94 10.02
CA ARG A 452 0.77 24.48 11.08
C ARG A 452 1.28 23.22 11.78
N LEU A 453 1.16 23.17 13.10
CA LEU A 453 1.43 21.98 13.91
C LEU A 453 0.14 21.42 14.47
N VAL A 454 -0.15 20.15 14.16
CA VAL A 454 -1.34 19.46 14.68
C VAL A 454 -1.02 18.88 16.05
N PRO A 455 -1.73 19.28 17.11
CA PRO A 455 -1.42 18.83 18.47
C PRO A 455 -1.60 17.32 18.61
N HIS A 456 -0.80 16.71 19.50
CA HIS A 456 -0.88 15.29 19.84
C HIS A 456 -0.82 14.33 18.63
N ALA A 457 -0.08 14.71 17.59
CA ALA A 457 0.07 13.91 16.39
C ALA A 457 1.55 13.70 16.03
N GLY A 458 1.89 12.50 15.57
CA GLY A 458 3.19 12.23 14.95
C GLY A 458 3.06 12.27 13.43
N HIS A 459 3.78 11.39 12.73
CA HIS A 459 3.81 11.40 11.27
C HIS A 459 2.49 11.01 10.59
N GLN A 460 1.67 10.14 11.20
CA GLN A 460 0.37 9.76 10.63
C GLN A 460 -0.69 10.74 11.09
N VAL A 461 -0.45 12.03 10.83
CA VAL A 461 -1.09 13.18 11.50
C VAL A 461 -2.62 13.03 11.62
N PHE A 462 -3.25 12.69 10.50
CA PHE A 462 -4.70 12.57 10.37
C PHE A 462 -5.30 11.29 10.99
N MET A 463 -4.49 10.25 11.20
CA MET A 463 -4.87 9.07 11.97
C MET A 463 -4.58 9.23 13.45
N ASP A 464 -3.51 9.95 13.80
CA ASP A 464 -3.07 10.19 15.18
C ASP A 464 -4.05 11.10 15.90
N ASN A 465 -4.49 12.19 15.27
CA ASN A 465 -5.50 13.08 15.84
C ASN A 465 -6.46 13.58 14.74
N PRO A 466 -7.46 12.76 14.34
CA PRO A 466 -8.38 13.10 13.26
C PRO A 466 -9.16 14.39 13.52
N SER A 467 -9.55 14.65 14.79
CA SER A 467 -10.37 15.80 15.16
C SER A 467 -9.65 17.11 14.87
N ASP A 468 -8.47 17.31 15.49
CA ASP A 468 -7.73 18.57 15.34
C ASP A 468 -7.16 18.71 13.93
N PHE A 469 -6.72 17.61 13.31
CA PHE A 469 -6.30 17.63 11.91
C PHE A 469 -7.41 18.14 10.99
N ASN A 470 -8.63 17.60 11.09
CA ASN A 470 -9.75 18.01 10.25
C ASN A 470 -10.08 19.49 10.46
N GLN A 471 -10.13 19.95 11.71
CA GLN A 471 -10.41 21.34 12.05
C GLN A 471 -9.36 22.28 11.44
N MET A 472 -8.08 21.92 11.54
CA MET A 472 -6.99 22.74 11.00
C MET A 472 -6.97 22.76 9.46
N VAL A 473 -7.39 21.68 8.79
CA VAL A 473 -7.60 21.67 7.32
C VAL A 473 -8.72 22.64 6.93
N ILE A 474 -9.87 22.57 7.62
CA ILE A 474 -11.02 23.47 7.38
C ILE A 474 -10.59 24.93 7.56
N GLU A 475 -9.89 25.23 8.65
CA GLU A 475 -9.37 26.57 8.93
C GLU A 475 -8.36 27.05 7.89
N ALA A 476 -7.41 26.21 7.47
CA ALA A 476 -6.41 26.61 6.48
C ALA A 476 -7.05 26.98 5.14
N VAL A 477 -8.08 26.25 4.70
CA VAL A 477 -8.81 26.60 3.48
C VAL A 477 -9.56 27.92 3.67
N HIS A 478 -10.31 28.08 4.76
CA HIS A 478 -11.05 29.32 5.02
C HIS A 478 -10.14 30.56 5.24
N ASP A 479 -8.98 30.40 5.86
CA ASP A 479 -8.01 31.47 6.06
C ASP A 479 -7.44 31.96 4.74
N HIS A 480 -7.13 31.03 3.82
CA HIS A 480 -6.73 31.38 2.47
C HIS A 480 -7.83 32.14 1.73
N GLU A 481 -9.09 31.70 1.82
CA GLU A 481 -10.21 32.41 1.20
C GLU A 481 -10.35 33.85 1.72
N ARG A 482 -10.24 34.03 3.04
CA ARG A 482 -10.25 35.36 3.65
C ARG A 482 -9.10 36.21 3.14
N ALA A 483 -7.90 35.65 3.03
CA ALA A 483 -6.72 36.34 2.52
C ALA A 483 -6.92 36.85 1.09
N VAL A 484 -7.47 35.99 0.22
CA VAL A 484 -7.79 36.32 -1.17
C VAL A 484 -8.85 37.42 -1.23
N ALA A 485 -9.92 37.30 -0.43
CA ALA A 485 -11.00 38.29 -0.39
C ALA A 485 -10.53 39.67 0.14
N SER A 486 -9.57 39.71 1.06
CA SER A 486 -9.04 40.95 1.63
C SER A 486 -7.82 41.52 0.89
N GLY A 487 -7.28 40.81 -0.11
CA GLY A 487 -6.01 41.18 -0.77
C GLY A 487 -4.80 41.16 0.17
N ALA A 488 -4.89 40.42 1.29
CA ALA A 488 -3.85 40.39 2.32
C ALA A 488 -2.76 39.37 1.99
N THR A 489 -1.49 39.75 2.20
CA THR A 489 -0.36 38.82 2.13
C THR A 489 -0.21 38.03 3.44
N SER A 490 0.49 36.88 3.40
CA SER A 490 0.70 35.95 4.53
C SER A 490 1.14 36.64 5.82
N ALA A 491 1.97 37.67 5.71
CA ALA A 491 2.50 38.44 6.84
C ALA A 491 1.43 39.17 7.67
N HIS A 492 0.26 39.47 7.10
CA HIS A 492 -0.82 40.15 7.83
C HIS A 492 -1.68 39.19 8.67
N LEU A 493 -1.72 37.91 8.32
CA LEU A 493 -2.53 36.88 9.00
C LEU A 493 -1.81 36.20 10.16
N MET A 494 -0.48 36.06 10.09
CA MET A 494 0.33 35.48 11.18
C MET A 494 0.26 36.29 12.49
N ASN A 495 0.00 37.59 12.42
CA ASN A 495 -0.21 38.43 13.62
C ASN A 495 -1.61 38.29 14.25
N ASN A 496 -2.55 37.61 13.58
CA ASN A 496 -3.94 37.50 14.02
C ASN A 496 -4.37 36.07 14.39
N THR A 497 -3.48 35.08 14.31
CA THR A 497 -3.72 33.74 14.87
C THR A 497 -3.77 33.83 16.40
N ARG A 498 -4.99 33.96 16.95
CA ARG A 498 -5.25 33.85 18.38
C ARG A 498 -4.97 32.42 18.86
N PRO A 499 -4.48 32.22 20.09
CA PRO A 499 -4.42 30.89 20.68
C PRO A 499 -5.83 30.27 20.78
N PHE A 500 -5.90 28.97 20.48
CA PHE A 500 -7.08 28.09 20.49
C PHE A 500 -8.21 28.55 21.44
N GLN A 501 -9.38 28.85 20.87
CA GLN A 501 -10.63 28.80 21.62
C GLN A 501 -11.35 27.50 21.25
N HIS A 502 -11.46 26.59 22.21
CA HIS A 502 -12.35 25.44 22.14
C HIS A 502 -13.77 25.93 21.79
N TYR A 503 -14.26 25.60 20.59
CA TYR A 503 -15.70 25.58 20.36
C TYR A 503 -16.24 24.34 21.08
N GLY A 504 -16.81 24.58 22.26
CA GLY A 504 -17.36 23.54 23.12
C GLY A 504 -18.69 22.98 22.61
N SER A 505 -18.86 21.68 22.92
CA SER A 505 -20.06 20.83 22.97
C SER A 505 -20.90 20.66 21.72
#